data_AF-A0A1V4YE56-F1
#
_entry.id   AF-A0A1V4YE56-F1
#
_cell.length_a   1.000
_cell.length_b   1.000
_cell.length_c   1.000
_cell.angle_alpha   90.00
_cell.angle_beta   90.00
_cell.angle_gamma   90.00
#
_symmetry.space_group_name_H-M   'P 1'
#
loop_
_entity.id
_entity.type
_entity.pdbx_description
1 polymer ?
#
loop_
_entity_poly.entity_id
_entity_poly.type
_entity_poly.pdbx_seq_one_letter_code
_entity_poly.pdbx_strand_id
1 'polypeptide(L)'
;MKICVTTKDNSPEAETDPHFGRCMYFMFVDTETMQKEFIKNPFAAESQGAGVRAAQYIADHGADVLISGNPGPNAVSVMETAGIRIVKYPEMKAMEAVQKFLGINNLVKGENMKICVPSMGKTGLEDQVGQHFGKVLNYIMYDTETSEVSILPNTSEHNGGVGLPPELMSKNGVDIMLCGGLGTKAVAMFEQYGIEVFVGAQGTIQNALDAWKDGKLQKANMNNACTSHEHNDHHSHHHH
;
A
#
# COMPACT_ATOMS: atom_id res chain seq x y z
N MET A 1 -1.60 -22.95 1.98
CA MET A 1 -0.20 -23.06 1.51
C MET A 1 0.70 -22.38 2.52
N LYS A 2 1.91 -22.88 2.75
CA LYS A 2 2.88 -22.30 3.69
C LYS A 2 4.16 -21.89 2.96
N ILE A 3 4.55 -20.64 3.13
CA ILE A 3 5.75 -20.05 2.51
C ILE A 3 6.82 -19.90 3.60
N CYS A 4 8.03 -20.38 3.33
CA CYS A 4 9.21 -20.11 4.13
C CYS A 4 10.06 -19.03 3.46
N VAL A 5 10.53 -18.04 4.24
CA VAL A 5 11.45 -17.00 3.79
C VAL A 5 12.68 -17.01 4.69
N THR A 6 13.87 -16.91 4.10
CA THR A 6 15.12 -16.75 4.85
C THR A 6 15.27 -15.29 5.27
N THR A 7 15.51 -14.99 6.55
CA THR A 7 15.59 -13.60 7.05
C THR A 7 16.83 -13.34 7.89
N LYS A 8 17.27 -12.07 7.88
CA LYS A 8 18.43 -11.58 8.64
C LYS A 8 18.12 -11.44 10.14
N ASP A 9 16.87 -11.17 10.50
CA ASP A 9 16.39 -11.00 11.87
C ASP A 9 14.95 -11.53 12.05
N ASN A 10 14.39 -11.35 13.25
CA ASN A 10 13.03 -11.78 13.63
C ASN A 10 12.04 -10.61 13.83
N SER A 11 12.27 -9.49 13.15
CA SER A 11 11.42 -8.30 13.27
C SER A 11 10.29 -8.27 12.22
N PRO A 12 9.24 -7.45 12.44
CA PRO A 12 8.19 -7.24 11.43
C PRO A 12 8.72 -6.70 10.09
N GLU A 13 9.85 -6.01 10.12
CA GLU A 13 10.49 -5.38 8.96
C GLU A 13 11.67 -6.19 8.40
N ALA A 14 11.84 -7.43 8.88
CA ALA A 14 12.99 -8.27 8.54
C ALA A 14 13.25 -8.32 7.04
N GLU A 15 14.52 -8.11 6.67
CA GLU A 15 14.97 -8.27 5.30
C GLU A 15 15.23 -9.75 4.98
N THR A 16 15.05 -10.12 3.71
CA THR A 16 15.43 -11.43 3.20
C THR A 16 16.95 -11.64 3.30
N ASP A 17 17.38 -12.85 3.63
CA ASP A 17 18.77 -13.27 3.62
C ASP A 17 19.05 -14.19 2.42
N PRO A 18 20.03 -13.88 1.54
CA PRO A 18 20.33 -14.74 0.40
C PRO A 18 20.97 -16.09 0.78
N HIS A 19 21.50 -16.23 2.00
CA HIS A 19 22.27 -17.41 2.45
C HIS A 19 21.38 -18.48 3.07
N PHE A 20 20.64 -19.23 2.26
CA PHE A 20 19.68 -20.24 2.74
C PHE A 20 20.11 -21.06 3.97
N GLY A 21 21.23 -21.80 3.87
CA GLY A 21 21.65 -22.70 4.95
C GLY A 21 22.16 -21.98 6.21
N ARG A 22 22.51 -20.70 6.10
CA ARG A 22 23.16 -19.92 7.16
C ARG A 22 22.40 -18.66 7.58
N CYS A 23 21.19 -18.45 7.05
CA CYS A 23 20.35 -17.36 7.50
C CYS A 23 20.11 -17.47 9.01
N MET A 24 19.87 -16.35 9.68
CA MET A 24 19.68 -16.36 11.13
C MET A 24 18.30 -16.91 11.51
N TYR A 25 17.28 -16.62 10.71
CA TYR A 25 15.90 -17.03 10.97
C TYR A 25 15.21 -17.54 9.68
N PHE A 26 14.23 -18.42 9.88
CA PHE A 26 13.21 -18.77 8.91
C PHE A 26 11.91 -18.10 9.32
N MET A 27 11.30 -17.34 8.43
CA MET A 27 9.95 -16.81 8.59
C MET A 27 8.97 -17.71 7.83
N PHE A 28 8.05 -18.36 8.54
CA PHE A 28 6.95 -19.11 7.94
C PHE A 28 5.71 -18.24 7.86
N VAL A 29 5.02 -18.26 6.72
CA VAL A 29 3.78 -17.54 6.50
C VAL A 29 2.71 -18.50 6.02
N ASP A 30 1.58 -18.53 6.71
CA ASP A 30 0.37 -19.21 6.26
C ASP A 30 -0.39 -18.29 5.30
N THR A 31 -0.63 -18.74 4.07
CA THR A 31 -1.21 -17.87 3.02
C THR A 31 -2.71 -17.67 3.14
N GLU A 32 -3.39 -18.45 3.98
CA GLU A 32 -4.84 -18.32 4.19
C GLU A 32 -5.12 -17.28 5.28
N THR A 33 -4.30 -17.26 6.32
CA THR A 33 -4.45 -16.37 7.48
C THR A 33 -3.49 -15.18 7.48
N MET A 34 -2.45 -15.22 6.65
CA MET A 34 -1.33 -14.27 6.63
C MET A 34 -0.56 -14.19 7.96
N GLN A 35 -0.76 -15.13 8.88
CA GLN A 35 0.02 -15.20 10.11
C GLN A 35 1.46 -15.59 9.81
N LYS A 36 2.40 -14.91 10.49
CA LYS A 36 3.84 -15.12 10.35
C LYS A 36 4.46 -15.62 11.65
N GLU A 37 5.35 -16.58 11.54
CA GLU A 37 6.12 -17.16 12.65
C GLU A 37 7.61 -17.11 12.31
N PHE A 38 8.43 -16.60 13.23
CA PHE A 38 9.88 -16.57 13.08
C PHE A 38 10.53 -17.66 13.92
N ILE A 39 11.34 -18.50 13.29
CA ILE A 39 12.07 -19.58 13.94
C ILE A 39 13.56 -19.39 13.70
N LYS A 40 14.35 -19.37 14.78
CA LYS A 40 15.81 -19.25 14.67
C LYS A 40 16.39 -20.49 13.99
N ASN A 41 17.25 -20.31 12.99
CA ASN A 41 17.91 -21.41 12.30
C ASN A 41 18.95 -22.07 13.24
N PRO A 42 18.75 -23.31 13.69
CA PRO A 42 19.69 -23.97 14.60
C PRO A 42 21.00 -24.38 13.91
N PHE A 43 21.05 -24.34 12.58
CA PHE A 43 22.19 -24.81 11.78
C PHE A 43 23.07 -23.67 11.26
N ALA A 44 22.77 -22.42 11.60
CA ALA A 44 23.46 -21.25 11.04
C ALA A 44 24.99 -21.26 11.29
N ALA A 45 25.42 -21.84 12.42
CA ALA A 45 26.83 -21.95 12.82
C ALA A 45 27.52 -23.24 12.33
N GLU A 46 26.83 -24.11 11.59
CA GLU A 46 27.38 -25.39 11.15
C GLU A 46 28.47 -25.18 10.09
N SER A 47 29.62 -25.82 10.33
CA SER A 47 30.78 -25.76 9.42
C SER A 47 30.48 -26.45 8.08
N GLN A 48 29.67 -27.52 8.09
CA GLN A 48 29.31 -28.28 6.90
C GLN A 48 27.89 -28.84 7.00
N GLY A 49 27.21 -28.95 5.85
CA GLY A 49 25.88 -29.56 5.77
C GLY A 49 24.71 -28.68 6.23
N ALA A 50 24.97 -27.41 6.59
CA ALA A 50 23.96 -26.45 7.05
C ALA A 50 22.76 -26.37 6.09
N GLY A 51 23.00 -26.30 4.77
CA GLY A 51 21.93 -26.26 3.77
C GLY A 51 21.07 -27.52 3.70
N VAL A 52 21.65 -28.71 3.88
CA VAL A 52 20.86 -29.97 3.86
C VAL A 52 19.95 -30.04 5.08
N ARG A 53 20.49 -29.71 6.26
CA ARG A 53 19.68 -29.70 7.50
C ARG A 53 18.61 -28.62 7.48
N ALA A 54 18.93 -27.43 6.98
CA ALA A 54 17.96 -26.36 6.76
C ALA A 54 16.84 -26.80 5.81
N ALA A 55 17.16 -27.49 4.71
CA ALA A 55 16.17 -27.98 3.75
C ALA A 55 15.22 -29.02 4.39
N GLN A 56 15.76 -29.97 5.14
CA GLN A 56 14.94 -30.92 5.89
C GLN A 56 14.06 -30.21 6.93
N TYR A 57 14.63 -29.24 7.64
CA TYR A 57 13.93 -28.52 8.69
C TYR A 57 12.72 -27.74 8.17
N ILE A 58 12.86 -27.00 7.06
CA ILE A 58 11.70 -26.29 6.48
C ILE A 58 10.65 -27.26 5.92
N ALA A 59 11.06 -28.44 5.44
CA ALA A 59 10.15 -29.49 4.99
C ALA A 59 9.35 -30.07 6.16
N ASP A 60 10.01 -30.35 7.29
CA ASP A 60 9.36 -30.85 8.51
C ASP A 60 8.34 -29.83 9.09
N HIS A 61 8.53 -28.53 8.82
CA HIS A 61 7.60 -27.46 9.18
C HIS A 61 6.47 -27.24 8.15
N GLY A 62 6.45 -28.05 7.09
CA GLY A 62 5.40 -28.07 6.07
C GLY A 62 5.47 -26.92 5.09
N ALA A 63 6.65 -26.39 4.77
CA ALA A 63 6.78 -25.37 3.73
C ALA A 63 6.48 -25.97 2.35
N ASP A 64 5.59 -25.32 1.59
CA ASP A 64 5.32 -25.64 0.18
C ASP A 64 6.26 -24.85 -0.76
N VAL A 65 6.69 -23.67 -0.31
CA VAL A 65 7.49 -22.71 -1.08
C VAL A 65 8.62 -22.17 -0.21
N LEU A 66 9.82 -22.09 -0.77
CA LEU A 66 10.94 -21.34 -0.22
C LEU A 66 11.20 -20.09 -1.06
N ILE A 67 11.13 -18.92 -0.44
CA ILE A 67 11.63 -17.66 -0.97
C ILE A 67 13.02 -17.41 -0.38
N SER A 68 14.06 -17.52 -1.21
CA SER A 68 15.46 -17.38 -0.79
C SER A 68 16.36 -17.08 -1.99
N GLY A 69 17.54 -16.52 -1.74
CA GLY A 69 18.55 -16.21 -2.78
C GLY A 69 19.03 -17.44 -3.56
N ASN A 70 19.97 -18.22 -3.00
CA ASN A 70 20.54 -19.37 -3.71
C ASN A 70 20.86 -20.55 -2.76
N PRO A 71 19.93 -21.49 -2.57
CA PRO A 71 20.24 -22.79 -1.97
C PRO A 71 21.30 -23.54 -2.78
N GLY A 72 22.26 -24.18 -2.11
CA GLY A 72 23.26 -25.03 -2.78
C GLY A 72 22.66 -26.33 -3.32
N PRO A 73 23.35 -27.06 -4.22
CA PRO A 73 22.78 -28.20 -4.96
C PRO A 73 22.24 -29.32 -4.06
N ASN A 74 22.92 -29.61 -2.95
CA ASN A 74 22.46 -30.62 -2.00
C ASN A 74 21.16 -30.22 -1.30
N ALA A 75 20.98 -28.92 -1.00
CA ALA A 75 19.75 -28.42 -0.40
C ALA A 75 18.60 -28.42 -1.41
N VAL A 76 18.88 -28.06 -2.67
CA VAL A 76 17.91 -28.12 -3.77
C VAL A 76 17.37 -29.54 -3.95
N SER A 77 18.24 -30.56 -3.97
CA SER A 77 17.81 -31.96 -4.11
C SER A 77 16.87 -32.43 -3.00
N VAL A 78 17.10 -31.99 -1.76
CA VAL A 78 16.19 -32.27 -0.63
C VAL A 78 14.84 -31.58 -0.83
N MET A 79 14.84 -30.30 -1.22
CA MET A 79 13.62 -29.55 -1.47
C MET A 79 12.78 -30.12 -2.62
N GLU A 80 13.41 -30.51 -3.72
CA GLU A 80 12.74 -31.16 -4.85
C GLU A 80 12.06 -32.46 -4.43
N THR A 81 12.75 -33.28 -3.61
CA THR A 81 12.21 -34.53 -3.07
C THR A 81 11.02 -34.27 -2.13
N ALA A 82 11.09 -33.19 -1.34
CA ALA A 82 10.03 -32.77 -0.44
C ALA A 82 8.87 -32.02 -1.14
N GLY A 83 8.97 -31.75 -2.44
CA GLY A 83 7.95 -30.99 -3.19
C GLY A 83 7.97 -29.48 -2.92
N ILE A 84 9.05 -28.94 -2.36
CA ILE A 84 9.18 -27.52 -2.03
C ILE A 84 9.61 -26.74 -3.26
N ARG A 85 8.77 -25.78 -3.68
CA ARG A 85 9.10 -24.87 -4.78
C ARG A 85 10.09 -23.81 -4.33
N ILE A 86 11.21 -23.69 -5.04
CA ILE A 86 12.20 -22.64 -4.77
C ILE A 86 11.90 -21.42 -5.64
N VAL A 87 11.86 -20.24 -5.02
CA VAL A 87 11.67 -18.96 -5.70
C VAL A 87 12.79 -18.00 -5.30
N LYS A 88 13.51 -17.52 -6.32
CA LYS A 88 14.59 -16.56 -6.14
C LYS A 88 14.02 -15.15 -6.08
N TYR A 89 14.42 -14.40 -5.06
CA TYR A 89 14.07 -12.99 -4.89
C TYR A 89 15.32 -12.14 -4.60
N PRO A 90 15.33 -10.86 -5.03
CA PRO A 90 16.35 -9.90 -4.62
C PRO A 90 16.25 -9.59 -3.12
N GLU A 91 17.27 -8.94 -2.56
CA GLU A 91 17.21 -8.45 -1.18
C GLU A 91 16.10 -7.39 -1.03
N MET A 92 15.17 -7.62 -0.10
CA MET A 92 14.02 -6.76 0.17
C MET A 92 13.36 -7.13 1.51
N LYS A 93 12.29 -6.44 1.91
CA LYS A 93 11.49 -6.84 3.08
C LYS A 93 10.86 -8.22 2.85
N ALA A 94 10.94 -9.10 3.84
CA ALA A 94 10.53 -10.50 3.71
C ALA A 94 9.02 -10.64 3.39
N MET A 95 8.16 -9.85 4.03
CA MET A 95 6.73 -9.84 3.72
C MET A 95 6.41 -9.27 2.34
N GLU A 96 7.20 -8.32 1.85
CA GLU A 96 7.04 -7.77 0.50
C GLU A 96 7.39 -8.83 -0.55
N ALA A 97 8.37 -9.71 -0.29
CA ALA A 97 8.68 -10.84 -1.16
C ALA A 97 7.54 -11.87 -1.21
N VAL A 98 6.91 -12.16 -0.07
CA VAL A 98 5.72 -13.02 0.02
C VAL A 98 4.56 -12.46 -0.78
N GLN A 99 4.27 -11.16 -0.63
CA GLN A 99 3.20 -10.48 -1.35
C GLN A 99 3.42 -10.55 -2.87
N LYS A 100 4.61 -10.18 -3.34
CA LYS A 100 4.96 -10.28 -4.76
C LYS A 100 4.81 -11.71 -5.29
N PHE A 101 5.21 -12.72 -4.51
CA PHE A 101 5.08 -14.13 -4.92
C PHE A 101 3.62 -14.55 -5.10
N LEU A 102 2.74 -14.12 -4.20
CA LEU A 102 1.31 -14.40 -4.25
C LEU A 102 0.58 -13.64 -5.37
N GLY A 103 1.30 -12.82 -6.16
CA GLY A 103 0.65 -11.91 -7.11
C GLY A 103 -0.21 -10.86 -6.41
N ILE A 104 0.01 -10.67 -5.10
CA ILE A 104 -0.45 -9.49 -4.37
C ILE A 104 0.48 -8.38 -4.86
N ASN A 105 0.13 -7.82 -6.02
CA ASN A 105 0.68 -6.55 -6.44
C ASN A 105 0.55 -5.62 -5.25
N ASN A 106 1.64 -4.95 -4.88
CA ASN A 106 1.59 -3.93 -3.85
C ASN A 106 0.71 -2.76 -4.32
N LEU A 107 -0.61 -2.93 -4.22
CA LEU A 107 -1.49 -1.96 -3.58
C LEU A 107 -1.38 -2.08 -2.05
N VAL A 108 -0.38 -2.81 -1.53
CA VAL A 108 0.11 -2.72 -0.17
C VAL A 108 0.89 -1.42 -0.02
N LYS A 109 0.11 -0.35 -0.06
CA LYS A 109 0.41 0.96 0.49
C LYS A 109 -0.11 1.02 1.94
N GLY A 110 -0.54 -0.11 2.52
CA GLY A 110 -0.87 -0.27 3.95
C GLY A 110 0.23 -1.09 4.61
N GLU A 111 1.02 -0.53 5.50
CA GLU A 111 0.53 -0.08 6.82
C GLU A 111 0.69 1.42 7.10
N ASN A 112 1.24 2.20 6.16
CA ASN A 112 1.27 3.66 6.26
C ASN A 112 0.77 4.32 4.97
N MET A 113 -0.48 4.77 5.01
CA MET A 113 -1.10 5.63 4.00
C MET A 113 -1.18 7.05 4.52
N LYS A 114 -0.89 8.03 3.67
CA LYS A 114 -1.31 9.41 3.89
C LYS A 114 -2.59 9.70 3.13
N ILE A 115 -3.67 9.84 3.89
CA ILE A 115 -4.99 10.19 3.39
C ILE A 115 -5.13 11.70 3.44
N CYS A 116 -5.66 12.29 2.38
CA CYS A 116 -5.88 13.72 2.28
C CYS A 116 -7.34 14.03 1.96
N VAL A 117 -7.90 15.00 2.68
CA VAL A 117 -9.31 15.40 2.58
C VAL A 117 -9.38 16.93 2.41
N PRO A 118 -10.08 17.46 1.38
CA PRO A 118 -10.29 18.89 1.24
C PRO A 118 -11.14 19.41 2.39
N SER A 119 -10.73 20.52 3.01
CA SER A 119 -11.35 21.06 4.22
C SER A 119 -11.90 22.46 4.02
N MET A 120 -13.07 22.71 4.60
CA MET A 120 -13.63 24.06 4.72
C MET A 120 -13.00 24.87 5.86
N GLY A 121 -12.18 24.24 6.71
CA GLY A 121 -11.59 24.84 7.90
C GLY A 121 -10.08 24.60 8.02
N LYS A 122 -9.59 24.74 9.26
CA LYS A 122 -8.19 24.55 9.66
C LYS A 122 -8.09 23.99 11.09
N THR A 123 -9.12 23.29 11.54
CA THR A 123 -9.20 22.74 12.90
C THR A 123 -8.90 21.25 12.93
N GLY A 124 -8.89 20.57 11.78
CA GLY A 124 -8.56 19.16 11.67
C GLY A 124 -9.80 18.29 11.41
N LEU A 125 -9.95 17.22 12.18
CA LEU A 125 -10.93 16.16 11.90
C LEU A 125 -12.41 16.57 12.02
N GLU A 126 -12.69 17.65 12.77
CA GLU A 126 -14.04 18.19 12.94
C GLU A 126 -14.46 19.11 11.79
N ASP A 127 -13.51 19.56 10.95
CA ASP A 127 -13.84 20.42 9.80
C ASP A 127 -14.77 19.69 8.83
N GLN A 128 -15.62 20.45 8.14
CA GLN A 128 -16.48 19.92 7.07
C GLN A 128 -15.67 19.63 5.81
N VAL A 129 -16.02 18.54 5.11
CA VAL A 129 -15.44 18.19 3.81
C VAL A 129 -15.77 19.27 2.78
N GLY A 130 -14.74 19.82 2.15
CA GLY A 130 -14.85 20.79 1.07
C GLY A 130 -15.34 20.16 -0.22
N GLN A 131 -16.44 20.67 -0.78
CA GLN A 131 -17.06 20.14 -2.00
C GLN A 131 -16.33 20.55 -3.29
N HIS A 132 -15.56 21.64 -3.24
CA HIS A 132 -14.81 22.16 -4.37
C HIS A 132 -13.31 22.06 -4.12
N PHE A 133 -12.79 20.85 -4.31
CA PHE A 133 -11.39 20.49 -4.06
C PHE A 133 -10.36 21.56 -4.46
N GLY A 134 -10.38 22.05 -5.71
CA GLY A 134 -9.37 23.03 -6.17
C GLY A 134 -9.46 24.41 -5.49
N LYS A 135 -10.59 24.74 -4.85
CA LYS A 135 -10.87 26.06 -4.26
C LYS A 135 -10.85 26.07 -2.73
N VAL A 136 -10.61 24.93 -2.09
CA VAL A 136 -10.50 24.91 -0.63
C VAL A 136 -9.24 25.66 -0.19
N LEU A 137 -9.28 26.23 1.01
CA LEU A 137 -8.11 26.91 1.57
C LEU A 137 -7.08 25.94 2.12
N ASN A 138 -7.53 24.79 2.63
CA ASN A 138 -6.66 23.80 3.26
C ASN A 138 -7.10 22.38 2.93
N TYR A 139 -6.14 21.47 3.02
CA TYR A 139 -6.34 20.04 3.05
C TYR A 139 -5.95 19.52 4.43
N ILE A 140 -6.70 18.55 4.94
CA ILE A 140 -6.30 17.80 6.13
C ILE A 140 -5.67 16.50 5.68
N MET A 141 -4.43 16.28 6.13
CA MET A 141 -3.71 15.04 5.93
C MET A 141 -3.80 14.21 7.21
N TYR A 142 -4.04 12.91 7.04
CA TYR A 142 -4.12 11.92 8.09
C TYR A 142 -3.18 10.77 7.74
N ASP A 143 -2.23 10.50 8.63
CA ASP A 143 -1.31 9.36 8.54
C ASP A 143 -1.96 8.15 9.23
N THR A 144 -2.17 7.06 8.50
CA THR A 144 -2.87 5.89 9.06
C THR A 144 -2.03 5.10 10.06
N GLU A 145 -0.71 5.26 10.04
CA GLU A 145 0.20 4.57 10.96
C GLU A 145 0.24 5.29 12.31
N THR A 146 0.48 6.61 12.28
CA THR A 146 0.66 7.40 13.50
C THR A 146 -0.64 8.00 14.03
N SER A 147 -1.70 8.00 13.22
CA SER A 147 -2.92 8.81 13.44
C SER A 147 -2.66 10.31 13.54
N GLU A 148 -1.50 10.78 13.06
CA GLU A 148 -1.16 12.20 13.02
C GLU A 148 -2.07 12.93 12.03
N VAL A 149 -2.54 14.10 12.46
CA VAL A 149 -3.36 15.01 11.64
C VAL A 149 -2.55 16.26 11.40
N SER A 150 -2.34 16.60 10.13
CA SER A 150 -1.65 17.84 9.73
C SER A 150 -2.47 18.62 8.72
N ILE A 151 -2.23 19.93 8.67
CA ILE A 151 -2.95 20.85 7.79
C ILE A 151 -2.00 21.26 6.69
N LEU A 152 -2.40 21.04 5.44
CA LEU A 152 -1.68 21.46 4.25
C LEU A 152 -2.42 22.62 3.58
N PRO A 153 -1.89 23.84 3.59
CA PRO A 153 -2.49 24.96 2.87
C PRO A 153 -2.54 24.70 1.37
N ASN A 154 -3.64 25.09 0.72
CA ASN A 154 -3.77 25.01 -0.73
C ASN A 154 -2.99 26.16 -1.40
N THR A 155 -1.79 25.85 -1.88
CA THR A 155 -0.90 26.77 -2.59
C THR A 155 -0.93 26.60 -4.11
N SER A 156 -1.93 25.89 -4.64
CA SER A 156 -2.08 25.63 -6.08
C SER A 156 -2.60 26.85 -6.86
N GLU A 157 -2.49 26.79 -8.19
CA GLU A 157 -2.92 27.85 -9.12
C GLU A 157 -4.38 28.28 -8.92
N HIS A 158 -5.27 27.35 -8.53
CA HIS A 158 -6.68 27.65 -8.28
C HIS A 158 -6.93 28.53 -7.04
N ASN A 159 -5.90 28.75 -6.21
CA ASN A 159 -5.92 29.66 -5.07
C ASN A 159 -4.90 30.81 -5.22
N GLY A 160 -4.48 31.12 -6.46
CA GLY A 160 -3.52 32.18 -6.76
C GLY A 160 -2.05 31.82 -6.53
N GLY A 161 -1.74 30.52 -6.38
CA GLY A 161 -0.38 30.00 -6.24
C GLY A 161 0.18 29.37 -7.52
N VAL A 162 1.03 28.34 -7.40
CA VAL A 162 1.78 27.71 -8.51
C VAL A 162 1.60 26.19 -8.50
N GLY A 163 1.43 25.59 -9.68
CA GLY A 163 1.27 24.15 -9.84
C GLY A 163 -0.16 23.65 -9.58
N LEU A 164 -0.39 22.39 -9.95
CA LEU A 164 -1.70 21.76 -9.83
C LEU A 164 -1.86 21.08 -8.46
N PRO A 165 -3.08 21.03 -7.90
CA PRO A 165 -3.29 20.35 -6.62
C PRO A 165 -2.80 18.89 -6.55
N PRO A 166 -2.94 18.03 -7.58
CA PRO A 166 -2.38 16.67 -7.55
C PRO A 166 -0.86 16.64 -7.39
N GLU A 167 -0.14 17.60 -8.00
CA GLU A 167 1.31 17.74 -7.84
C GLU A 167 1.67 18.11 -6.39
N LEU A 168 0.91 19.03 -5.78
CA LEU A 168 1.07 19.39 -4.37
C LEU A 168 0.87 18.18 -3.46
N MET A 169 -0.17 17.38 -3.73
CA MET A 169 -0.44 16.15 -2.97
C MET A 169 0.70 15.13 -3.13
N SER A 170 1.16 14.90 -4.35
CA SER A 170 2.26 13.99 -4.64
C SER A 170 3.55 14.38 -3.91
N LYS A 171 3.89 15.68 -3.91
CA LYS A 171 5.06 16.23 -3.20
C LYS A 171 4.99 16.04 -1.68
N ASN A 172 3.79 15.95 -1.10
CA ASN A 172 3.58 15.71 0.32
C ASN A 172 3.39 14.23 0.66
N GLY A 173 3.60 13.33 -0.31
CA GLY A 173 3.48 11.89 -0.13
C GLY A 173 2.05 11.42 0.12
N VAL A 174 1.06 12.16 -0.38
CA VAL A 174 -0.35 11.76 -0.27
C VAL A 174 -0.60 10.54 -1.13
N ASP A 175 -1.32 9.60 -0.55
CA ASP A 175 -1.61 8.32 -1.16
C ASP A 175 -3.03 8.19 -1.66
N ILE A 176 -3.96 8.76 -0.89
CA ILE A 176 -5.39 8.65 -1.08
C ILE A 176 -6.01 10.03 -0.90
N MET A 177 -6.87 10.41 -1.83
CA MET A 177 -7.73 11.58 -1.73
C MET A 177 -9.17 11.15 -1.45
N LEU A 178 -9.78 11.69 -0.40
CA LEU A 178 -11.22 11.54 -0.14
C LEU A 178 -11.94 12.82 -0.53
N CYS A 179 -12.79 12.77 -1.56
CA CYS A 179 -13.49 13.92 -2.09
C CYS A 179 -15.01 13.74 -1.96
N GLY A 180 -15.77 14.84 -1.81
CA GLY A 180 -17.23 14.78 -1.93
C GLY A 180 -17.63 14.36 -3.35
N GLY A 181 -17.07 15.07 -4.33
CA GLY A 181 -17.11 14.70 -5.75
C GLY A 181 -15.88 15.27 -6.47
N LEU A 182 -15.55 14.70 -7.63
CA LEU A 182 -14.42 15.16 -8.43
C LEU A 182 -14.70 14.93 -9.91
N GLY A 183 -14.40 15.93 -10.76
CA GLY A 183 -14.54 15.80 -12.20
C GLY A 183 -13.52 14.81 -12.80
N THR A 184 -13.89 14.15 -13.89
CA THR A 184 -13.09 13.15 -14.61
C THR A 184 -11.66 13.61 -14.91
N LYS A 185 -11.48 14.87 -15.33
CA LYS A 185 -10.15 15.45 -15.58
C LYS A 185 -9.26 15.43 -14.34
N ALA A 186 -9.80 15.75 -13.18
CA ALA A 186 -9.03 15.77 -11.94
C ALA A 186 -8.73 14.36 -11.43
N VAL A 187 -9.65 13.40 -11.59
CA VAL A 187 -9.39 11.98 -11.32
C VAL A 187 -8.21 11.49 -12.16
N ALA A 188 -8.23 11.75 -13.48
CA ALA A 188 -7.14 11.36 -14.39
C ALA A 188 -5.79 11.98 -13.99
N MET A 189 -5.79 13.24 -13.53
CA MET A 189 -4.55 13.87 -13.04
C MET A 189 -4.02 13.17 -11.79
N PHE A 190 -4.87 12.87 -10.80
CA PHE A 190 -4.43 12.15 -9.60
C PHE A 190 -3.87 10.76 -9.89
N GLU A 191 -4.51 10.02 -10.80
CA GLU A 191 -4.04 8.71 -11.25
C GLU A 191 -2.62 8.79 -11.85
N GLN A 192 -2.31 9.85 -12.62
CA GLN A 192 -0.96 10.06 -13.17
C GLN A 192 0.12 10.25 -12.10
N TYR A 193 -0.25 10.74 -10.91
CA TYR A 193 0.66 10.89 -9.77
C TYR A 193 0.65 9.69 -8.81
N GLY A 194 -0.05 8.60 -9.16
CA GLY A 194 -0.16 7.41 -8.31
C GLY A 194 -1.00 7.63 -7.04
N ILE A 195 -1.93 8.59 -7.10
CA ILE A 195 -2.82 8.95 -5.99
C ILE A 195 -4.20 8.37 -6.28
N GLU A 196 -4.71 7.56 -5.36
CA GLU A 196 -6.04 7.01 -5.49
C GLU A 196 -7.09 8.02 -5.05
N VAL A 197 -8.23 8.09 -5.74
CA VAL A 197 -9.32 8.99 -5.39
C VAL A 197 -10.54 8.17 -5.00
N PHE A 198 -11.16 8.53 -3.87
CA PHE A 198 -12.46 8.02 -3.45
C PHE A 198 -13.46 9.18 -3.39
N VAL A 199 -14.67 8.96 -3.89
CA VAL A 199 -15.76 9.94 -3.94
C VAL A 199 -16.92 9.53 -3.04
N GLY A 200 -17.75 10.52 -2.67
CA GLY A 200 -18.88 10.35 -1.75
C GLY A 200 -18.60 10.78 -0.31
N ALA A 201 -17.46 11.42 -0.04
CA ALA A 201 -17.14 11.92 1.30
C ALA A 201 -18.09 13.06 1.71
N GLN A 202 -18.72 12.94 2.87
CA GLN A 202 -19.69 13.91 3.39
C GLN A 202 -19.51 14.10 4.90
N GLY A 203 -20.07 15.19 5.43
CA GLY A 203 -19.99 15.52 6.86
C GLY A 203 -18.61 16.02 7.27
N THR A 204 -18.15 15.59 8.44
CA THR A 204 -16.82 15.96 8.95
C THR A 204 -15.72 15.14 8.28
N ILE A 205 -14.48 15.59 8.42
CA ILE A 205 -13.31 14.83 7.94
C ILE A 205 -13.18 13.49 8.67
N GLN A 206 -13.52 13.43 9.95
CA GLN A 206 -13.64 12.15 10.66
C GLN A 206 -14.66 11.23 9.98
N ASN A 207 -15.85 11.73 9.61
CA ASN A 207 -16.86 10.91 8.93
C ASN A 207 -16.36 10.39 7.57
N ALA A 208 -15.60 11.20 6.83
CA ALA A 208 -14.98 10.78 5.57
C ALA A 208 -13.96 9.65 5.77
N LEU A 209 -13.09 9.78 6.78
CA LEU A 209 -12.12 8.75 7.13
C LEU A 209 -12.80 7.45 7.57
N ASP A 210 -13.83 7.53 8.41
CA ASP A 210 -14.59 6.36 8.87
C ASP A 210 -15.31 5.69 7.69
N ALA A 211 -15.93 6.47 6.80
CA ALA A 211 -16.58 5.94 5.61
C ALA A 211 -15.59 5.25 4.67
N TRP A 212 -14.37 5.77 4.54
CA TRP A 212 -13.31 5.11 3.77
C TRP A 212 -12.85 3.81 4.43
N LYS A 213 -12.60 3.82 5.76
CA LYS A 213 -12.21 2.63 6.54
C LYS A 213 -13.27 1.52 6.47
N ASP A 214 -14.54 1.91 6.46
CA ASP A 214 -15.69 1.00 6.33
C ASP A 214 -15.96 0.54 4.89
N GLY A 215 -15.19 1.00 3.89
CA GLY A 215 -15.40 0.67 2.48
C GLY A 215 -16.67 1.26 1.86
N LYS A 216 -17.24 2.31 2.46
CA LYS A 216 -18.47 2.98 2.01
C LYS A 216 -18.24 4.00 0.90
N LEU A 217 -17.00 4.47 0.73
CA LEU A 217 -16.65 5.39 -0.35
C LEU A 217 -16.33 4.65 -1.64
N GLN A 218 -16.65 5.28 -2.76
CA GLN A 218 -16.47 4.68 -4.07
C GLN A 218 -15.14 5.10 -4.66
N LYS A 219 -14.29 4.15 -5.06
CA LYS A 219 -13.07 4.46 -5.81
C LYS A 219 -13.46 5.11 -7.15
N ALA A 220 -13.00 6.33 -7.38
CA ALA A 220 -13.22 7.03 -8.63
C ALA A 220 -12.41 6.37 -9.73
N ASN A 221 -13.03 6.21 -10.89
CA ASN A 221 -12.39 5.73 -12.10
C ASN A 221 -13.04 6.47 -13.29
N MET A 222 -12.44 6.31 -14.47
CA MET A 222 -12.91 6.91 -15.72
C MET A 222 -14.39 6.61 -16.04
N ASN A 223 -14.96 5.53 -15.52
CA ASN A 223 -16.33 5.09 -15.83
C ASN A 223 -17.39 5.61 -14.85
N ASN A 224 -17.01 5.93 -13.61
CA ASN A 224 -17.97 6.27 -12.54
C ASN A 224 -17.82 7.71 -11.99
N ALA A 225 -16.95 8.51 -12.61
CA ALA A 225 -16.86 9.96 -12.39
C ALA A 225 -17.86 10.77 -13.25
N CYS A 226 -18.76 10.08 -13.97
CA CYS A 226 -19.71 10.64 -14.95
C CYS A 226 -21.18 10.51 -14.51
N THR A 227 -21.52 10.79 -13.25
CA THR A 227 -22.93 10.84 -12.82
C THR A 227 -23.25 12.10 -12.03
N SER A 228 -22.92 13.27 -12.59
CA SER A 228 -23.69 14.52 -12.42
C SER A 228 -22.96 15.67 -13.12
N HIS A 229 -23.51 16.11 -14.24
CA HIS A 229 -23.75 17.52 -14.64
C HIS A 229 -23.97 17.57 -16.15
N GLU A 230 -25.24 17.45 -16.53
CA GLU A 230 -25.75 18.05 -17.76
C GLU A 230 -25.54 19.57 -17.66
N HIS A 231 -24.57 20.10 -18.39
CA HIS A 231 -24.59 21.52 -18.75
C HIS A 231 -25.49 21.66 -19.97
N ASN A 232 -26.76 21.87 -19.69
CA ASN A 232 -27.74 22.35 -20.64
C ASN A 232 -27.45 23.84 -20.88
N ASP A 233 -26.53 24.15 -21.81
CA ASP A 233 -26.26 25.53 -22.24
C ASP A 233 -27.41 26.03 -23.12
N HIS A 234 -28.51 26.39 -22.47
CA HIS A 234 -29.52 27.28 -23.02
C HIS A 234 -29.00 28.73 -22.97
N HIS A 235 -28.28 29.14 -24.02
CA HIS A 235 -28.08 30.56 -24.28
C HIS A 235 -29.20 31.08 -25.18
N SER A 236 -30.25 31.59 -24.54
CA SER A 236 -31.23 32.49 -25.14
C SER A 236 -30.95 33.94 -24.74
N HIS A 237 -31.28 34.85 -25.68
CA HIS A 237 -31.36 36.32 -25.60
C HIS A 237 -30.08 37.10 -25.96
N HIS A 238 -30.11 38.20 -26.74
CA HIS A 238 -31.21 38.91 -27.41
C HIS A 238 -30.62 39.84 -28.49
N HIS A 239 -31.36 40.01 -29.59
CA HIS A 239 -31.26 41.15 -30.50
C HIS A 239 -31.59 42.48 -29.79
N HIS A 240 -30.74 43.49 -29.96
CA HIS A 240 -31.09 44.79 -30.57
C HIS A 240 -29.83 45.57 -30.94
#